data_AF-A0ABD2UKL8-F1
#
_entry.id   AF-A0ABD2UKL8-F1
#
_cell.length_a   1.000
_cell.length_b   1.000
_cell.length_c   1.000
_cell.angle_alpha   90.00
_cell.angle_beta   90.00
_cell.angle_gamma   90.00
#
_symmetry.space_group_name_H-M   'P 1'
#
loop_
_entity.id
_entity.type
_entity.pdbx_description
1 polymer ?
#
loop_
_entity_poly.entity_id
_entity_poly.type
_entity_poly.pdbx_seq_one_letter_code
_entity_poly.pdbx_strand_id
1 'polypeptide(L)'
;MAYPHFPNTQMVVKVNPTLKVWWKDIERNRELEANELLGGLTALISVESDRHLIKALLKFWDSERLVFKFKDFELTPTIEEIGGFLGLPYRDREMIVPHKPSPRSFLKQMGMHHNPNLLCLKEGWISLEFLYSRFGDEEGHENFHKEFACSPAKWERYRLNAFAVEIIYFR
;
A
#
# COMPACT_ATOMS: atom_id res chain seq x y z
N MET A 1 -27.28 28.25 -9.39
CA MET A 1 -26.42 27.08 -9.62
C MET A 1 -26.08 26.49 -8.24
N ALA A 2 -26.55 25.29 -7.94
CA ALA A 2 -26.25 24.63 -6.67
C ALA A 2 -24.80 24.10 -6.73
N TYR A 3 -23.99 24.43 -5.73
CA TYR A 3 -22.65 23.85 -5.60
C TYR A 3 -22.79 22.35 -5.33
N PRO A 4 -22.06 21.47 -6.04
CA PRO A 4 -22.07 20.06 -5.74
C PRO A 4 -21.67 19.85 -4.28
N HIS A 5 -22.51 19.12 -3.52
CA HIS A 5 -22.17 18.73 -2.17
C HIS A 5 -21.13 17.60 -2.26
N PHE A 6 -19.87 17.93 -2.02
CA PHE A 6 -18.81 16.94 -1.98
C PHE A 6 -18.84 16.24 -0.61
N PRO A 7 -18.82 14.89 -0.57
CA PRO A 7 -18.72 14.15 0.68
C PRO A 7 -17.46 14.55 1.45
N ASN A 8 -17.53 14.57 2.77
CA ASN A 8 -16.40 14.86 3.64
C ASN A 8 -15.47 13.63 3.68
N THR A 9 -14.71 13.44 2.61
CA THR A 9 -13.77 12.33 2.47
C THR A 9 -12.57 12.57 3.37
N GLN A 10 -12.31 11.65 4.31
CA GLN A 10 -10.99 11.54 4.95
C GLN A 10 -10.01 11.00 3.89
N MET A 11 -9.56 11.88 3.01
CA MET A 11 -8.49 11.55 2.09
C MET A 11 -7.19 11.36 2.87
N VAL A 12 -6.42 10.34 2.50
CA VAL A 12 -5.04 10.18 2.95
C VAL A 12 -4.24 11.36 2.40
N VAL A 13 -4.09 12.40 3.22
CA VAL A 13 -3.38 13.62 2.87
C VAL A 13 -1.89 13.55 3.14
N LYS A 14 -1.45 12.49 3.84
CA LYS A 14 -0.05 12.28 4.20
C LYS A 14 0.26 10.80 4.20
N VAL A 15 1.40 10.44 3.63
CA VAL A 15 2.00 9.10 3.76
C VAL A 15 2.22 8.78 5.23
N ASN A 16 1.94 7.54 5.63
CA ASN A 16 2.12 7.05 6.99
C ASN A 16 3.58 7.29 7.46
N PRO A 17 3.82 7.90 8.64
CA PRO A 17 5.17 8.12 9.14
C PRO A 17 6.02 6.86 9.25
N THR A 18 5.42 5.72 9.61
CA THR A 18 6.10 4.42 9.70
C THR A 18 6.63 3.97 8.33
N LEU A 19 5.84 4.18 7.27
CA LEU A 19 6.29 3.94 5.89
C LEU A 19 7.47 4.83 5.50
N LYS A 20 7.48 6.10 5.92
CA LYS A 20 8.62 7.00 5.68
C LYS A 20 9.88 6.57 6.42
N VAL A 21 9.74 6.08 7.66
CA VAL A 21 10.87 5.54 8.44
C VAL A 21 11.42 4.29 7.77
N TRP A 22 10.54 3.36 7.39
CA TRP A 22 10.94 2.16 6.66
C TRP A 22 11.65 2.50 5.34
N TRP A 23 11.11 3.46 4.58
CA TRP A 23 11.76 3.91 3.34
C TRP A 23 13.17 4.43 3.57
N LYS A 24 13.37 5.29 4.57
CA LYS A 24 14.71 5.84 4.88
C LYS A 24 15.73 4.75 5.19
N ASP A 25 15.28 3.66 5.81
CA ASP A 25 16.14 2.52 6.08
C ASP A 25 16.52 1.75 4.81
N ILE A 26 15.54 1.53 3.93
CA ILE A 26 15.77 0.92 2.61
C ILE A 26 16.68 1.80 1.76
N GLU A 27 16.46 3.11 1.72
CA GLU A 27 17.24 4.08 0.94
C GLU A 27 18.71 4.07 1.38
N ARG A 28 18.97 4.03 2.69
CA ARG A 28 20.35 3.95 3.22
C ARG A 28 21.12 2.72 2.73
N ASN A 29 20.43 1.59 2.58
CA ASN A 29 21.06 0.28 2.46
C ASN A 29 20.90 -0.38 1.09
N ARG A 30 19.84 -0.06 0.33
CA ARG A 30 19.36 -0.82 -0.84
C ARG A 30 18.58 0.03 -1.87
N GLU A 31 18.85 1.33 -1.96
CA GLU A 31 18.13 2.23 -2.89
C GLU A 31 18.08 1.70 -4.34
N LEU A 32 19.20 1.19 -4.85
CA LEU A 32 19.29 0.67 -6.22
C LEU A 32 18.37 -0.54 -6.43
N GLU A 33 18.39 -1.52 -5.52
CA GLU A 33 17.52 -2.70 -5.59
C GLU A 33 16.04 -2.31 -5.43
N ALA A 34 15.75 -1.35 -4.56
CA ALA A 34 14.40 -0.83 -4.39
C ALA A 34 13.90 -0.12 -5.65
N ASN A 35 14.73 0.69 -6.30
CA ASN A 35 14.40 1.36 -7.55
C ASN A 35 14.27 0.37 -8.73
N GLU A 36 15.05 -0.72 -8.76
CA GLU A 36 14.86 -1.79 -9.74
C GLU A 36 13.52 -2.53 -9.55
N LEU A 37 13.12 -2.78 -8.30
CA LEU A 37 11.88 -3.50 -7.98
C LEU A 37 10.62 -2.63 -8.13
N LEU A 38 10.69 -1.39 -7.65
CA LEU A 38 9.54 -0.50 -7.50
C LEU A 38 9.50 0.60 -8.56
N GLY A 39 10.62 0.88 -9.24
CA GLY A 39 10.72 1.95 -10.23
C GLY A 39 10.23 3.28 -9.67
N GLY A 40 9.37 3.95 -10.44
CA GLY A 40 8.77 5.23 -10.04
C GLY A 40 7.81 5.17 -8.86
N LEU A 41 7.44 3.99 -8.35
CA LEU A 41 6.54 3.89 -7.19
C LEU A 41 7.18 4.45 -5.91
N THR A 42 8.52 4.44 -5.80
CA THR A 42 9.24 5.01 -4.65
C THR A 42 9.00 6.51 -4.51
N ALA A 43 8.77 7.21 -5.62
CA ALA A 43 8.44 8.64 -5.61
C ALA A 43 7.15 8.95 -4.82
N LEU A 44 6.23 7.98 -4.72
CA LEU A 44 4.94 8.14 -4.03
C LEU A 44 5.11 8.37 -2.52
N ILE A 45 6.22 7.91 -1.92
CA ILE A 45 6.54 8.10 -0.50
C ILE A 45 6.81 9.58 -0.19
N SER A 46 7.34 10.29 -1.20
CA SER A 46 7.70 11.70 -1.14
C SER A 46 6.59 12.63 -1.64
N VAL A 47 5.49 12.08 -2.18
CA VAL A 47 4.36 12.90 -2.63
C VAL A 47 3.66 13.50 -1.42
N GLU A 48 3.65 14.83 -1.36
CA GLU A 48 2.74 15.57 -0.50
C GLU A 48 1.46 15.84 -1.26
N SER A 49 0.31 15.42 -0.71
CA SER A 49 -0.96 15.71 -1.35
C SER A 49 -1.24 17.21 -1.28
N ASP A 50 -1.43 17.87 -2.42
CA ASP A 50 -1.92 19.24 -2.44
C ASP A 50 -3.45 19.24 -2.49
N ARG A 51 -4.07 19.70 -1.41
CA ARG A 51 -5.52 19.82 -1.29
C ARG A 51 -6.13 20.68 -2.40
N HIS A 52 -5.42 21.68 -2.89
CA HIS A 52 -5.90 22.53 -3.99
C HIS A 52 -5.87 21.78 -5.31
N LEU A 53 -4.82 21.01 -5.57
CA LEU A 53 -4.69 20.18 -6.76
C LEU A 53 -5.75 19.07 -6.79
N ILE A 54 -6.00 18.44 -5.64
CA ILE A 54 -7.11 17.50 -5.46
C ILE A 54 -8.45 18.17 -5.78
N LYS A 55 -8.74 19.32 -5.18
CA LYS A 55 -9.98 20.06 -5.47
C LYS A 55 -10.10 20.47 -6.95
N ALA A 56 -8.98 20.77 -7.61
CA ALA A 56 -8.96 21.06 -9.03
C ALA A 56 -9.27 19.81 -9.86
N LEU A 57 -8.68 18.65 -9.52
CA LEU A 57 -8.99 17.35 -10.12
C LEU A 57 -10.47 17.02 -10.06
N LEU A 58 -11.14 17.30 -8.94
CA LEU A 58 -12.59 17.04 -8.79
C LEU A 58 -13.46 17.78 -9.82
N LYS A 59 -12.98 18.88 -10.41
CA LYS A 59 -13.70 19.58 -11.49
C LYS A 59 -13.74 18.79 -12.79
N PHE A 60 -12.85 17.82 -12.95
CA PHE A 60 -12.75 16.95 -14.11
C PHE A 60 -13.42 15.59 -13.89
N TRP A 61 -14.08 15.37 -12.75
CA TRP A 61 -14.77 14.11 -12.46
C TRP A 61 -15.98 13.90 -13.38
N ASP A 62 -15.96 12.84 -14.17
CA ASP A 62 -17.08 12.33 -14.95
C ASP A 62 -17.76 11.21 -14.15
N SER A 63 -18.90 11.53 -13.54
CA SER A 63 -19.65 10.60 -12.69
C SER A 63 -20.32 9.45 -13.42
N GLU A 64 -20.54 9.57 -14.74
CA GLU A 64 -21.14 8.49 -15.52
C GLU A 64 -20.11 7.42 -15.84
N ARG A 65 -18.87 7.86 -16.10
CA ARG A 65 -17.76 6.98 -16.47
C ARG A 65 -16.86 6.60 -15.31
N LEU A 66 -16.99 7.28 -14.17
CA LEU A 66 -16.14 7.11 -12.98
C LEU A 66 -14.65 7.38 -13.27
N VAL A 67 -14.37 8.41 -14.08
CA VAL A 67 -13.00 8.82 -14.46
C VAL A 67 -12.79 10.31 -14.25
N PHE A 68 -11.55 10.75 -14.07
CA PHE A 68 -11.17 12.15 -14.29
C PHE A 68 -10.91 12.36 -15.77
N LYS A 69 -11.78 13.13 -16.43
CA LYS A 69 -11.73 13.36 -17.87
C LYS A 69 -11.02 14.68 -18.18
N PHE A 70 -9.86 14.56 -18.80
CA PHE A 70 -9.16 15.68 -19.43
C PHE A 70 -9.49 15.68 -20.92
N LYS A 71 -9.05 16.73 -21.63
CA LYS A 71 -9.35 16.91 -23.05
C LYS A 71 -8.91 15.70 -23.89
N ASP A 72 -7.67 15.27 -23.68
CA ASP A 72 -7.01 14.30 -24.56
C ASP A 72 -6.76 12.94 -23.88
N PHE A 73 -7.10 12.79 -22.59
CA PHE A 73 -6.94 11.54 -21.84
C PHE A 73 -7.90 11.44 -20.65
N GLU A 74 -8.08 10.23 -20.15
CA GLU A 74 -8.88 9.92 -18.96
C GLU A 74 -7.94 9.29 -17.90
N LEU A 75 -8.07 9.71 -16.63
CA LEU A 75 -7.48 9.01 -15.49
C LEU A 75 -8.60 8.22 -14.80
N THR A 76 -8.48 6.90 -14.79
CA THR A 76 -9.40 6.05 -14.03
C THR A 76 -8.82 5.89 -12.62
N PRO A 77 -9.42 6.49 -11.58
CA PRO A 77 -9.02 6.20 -10.22
C PRO A 77 -9.24 4.73 -9.90
N THR A 78 -8.41 4.17 -9.02
CA THR A 78 -8.60 2.80 -8.59
C THR A 78 -9.90 2.65 -7.78
N ILE A 79 -10.40 1.42 -7.63
CA ILE A 79 -11.63 1.16 -6.87
C ILE A 79 -11.48 1.65 -5.42
N GLU A 80 -10.28 1.55 -4.85
CA GLU A 80 -9.91 2.03 -3.52
C GLU A 80 -9.96 3.57 -3.46
N GLU A 81 -9.43 4.25 -4.48
CA GLU A 81 -9.49 5.71 -4.59
C GLU A 81 -10.93 6.20 -4.74
N ILE A 82 -11.76 5.52 -5.55
CA ILE A 82 -13.20 5.78 -5.68
C ILE A 82 -13.92 5.52 -4.35
N GLY A 83 -13.56 4.44 -3.65
CA GLY A 83 -14.16 4.09 -2.37
C GLY A 83 -13.87 5.10 -1.27
N GLY A 84 -12.61 5.50 -1.14
CA GLY A 84 -12.21 6.60 -0.25
C GLY A 84 -12.84 7.93 -0.65
N PHE A 85 -12.96 8.20 -1.95
CA PHE A 85 -13.56 9.42 -2.48
C PHE A 85 -15.09 9.50 -2.33
N LEU A 86 -15.79 8.37 -2.35
CA LEU A 86 -17.25 8.34 -2.20
C LEU A 86 -17.67 8.09 -0.74
N GLY A 87 -16.72 7.96 0.19
CA GLY A 87 -17.00 7.60 1.58
C GLY A 87 -17.71 6.24 1.69
N LEU A 88 -17.54 5.39 0.69
CA LEU A 88 -18.17 4.08 0.64
C LEU A 88 -17.48 3.17 1.66
N PRO A 89 -18.23 2.37 2.43
CA PRO A 89 -17.67 1.42 3.36
C PRO A 89 -17.06 0.24 2.58
N TYR A 90 -15.88 0.44 2.00
CA TYR A 90 -15.05 -0.64 1.43
C TYR A 90 -14.29 -1.41 2.52
N ARG A 91 -14.56 -1.12 3.79
CA ARG A 91 -13.95 -1.82 4.95
C ARG A 91 -14.20 -3.33 4.95
N ASP A 92 -15.20 -3.83 4.22
CA ASP A 92 -15.64 -5.23 4.30
C ASP A 92 -15.69 -5.98 2.95
N ARG A 93 -15.15 -5.41 1.85
CA ARG A 93 -15.13 -6.10 0.54
C ARG A 93 -13.71 -6.33 0.07
N GLU A 94 -13.42 -7.61 -0.19
CA GLU A 94 -12.14 -8.08 -0.69
C GLU A 94 -11.72 -7.27 -1.92
N MET A 95 -10.54 -6.66 -1.82
CA MET A 95 -9.80 -6.06 -2.92
C MET A 95 -9.81 -7.05 -4.10
N ILE A 96 -10.12 -6.58 -5.31
CA ILE A 96 -10.00 -7.41 -6.52
C ILE A 96 -8.51 -7.51 -6.84
N VAL A 97 -7.80 -8.32 -6.06
CA VAL A 97 -6.44 -8.74 -6.37
C VAL A 97 -6.56 -9.78 -7.47
N PRO A 98 -5.86 -9.62 -8.62
CA PRO A 98 -5.94 -10.56 -9.75
C PRO A 98 -5.63 -12.03 -9.38
N HIS A 99 -5.05 -12.27 -8.22
CA HIS A 99 -5.10 -13.55 -7.52
C HIS A 99 -4.87 -13.28 -6.03
N LYS A 100 -5.88 -13.45 -5.17
CA LYS A 100 -5.68 -13.42 -3.72
C LYS A 100 -4.80 -14.63 -3.34
N PRO A 101 -3.52 -14.46 -2.97
CA PRO A 101 -2.70 -15.59 -2.57
C PRO A 101 -3.30 -16.19 -1.31
N SER A 102 -3.32 -17.53 -1.21
CA SER A 102 -3.71 -18.16 0.05
C SER A 102 -2.82 -17.65 1.20
N PRO A 103 -3.29 -17.60 2.46
CA PRO A 103 -2.47 -17.18 3.60
C PRO A 103 -1.11 -17.88 3.65
N ARG A 104 -1.11 -19.18 3.33
CA ARG A 104 0.11 -19.99 3.26
C ARG A 104 1.03 -19.57 2.11
N SER A 105 0.47 -19.26 0.94
CA SER A 105 1.24 -18.77 -0.21
C SER A 105 1.85 -17.39 0.08
N PHE A 106 1.07 -16.49 0.67
CA PHE A 106 1.52 -15.16 1.07
C PHE A 106 2.72 -15.28 2.04
N LEU A 107 2.55 -15.97 3.16
CA LEU A 107 3.63 -16.14 4.14
C LEU A 107 4.88 -16.79 3.54
N LYS A 108 4.71 -17.76 2.64
CA LYS A 108 5.83 -18.38 1.92
C LYS A 108 6.57 -17.37 1.01
N GLN A 109 5.84 -16.50 0.29
CA GLN A 109 6.42 -15.44 -0.52
C GLN A 109 7.18 -14.39 0.31
N MET A 110 6.81 -14.27 1.59
CA MET A 110 7.45 -13.41 2.58
C MET A 110 8.58 -14.10 3.36
N GLY A 111 8.91 -15.36 3.03
CA GLY A 111 9.94 -16.12 3.74
C GLY A 111 9.58 -16.54 5.17
N MET A 112 8.29 -16.54 5.51
CA MET A 112 7.77 -16.89 6.83
C MET A 112 7.26 -18.33 6.89
N HIS A 113 7.27 -18.89 8.09
CA HIS A 113 6.57 -20.13 8.38
C HIS A 113 5.06 -19.95 8.24
N HIS A 114 4.35 -21.05 7.99
CA HIS A 114 2.90 -21.03 8.04
C HIS A 114 2.43 -20.69 9.46
N ASN A 115 1.58 -19.67 9.59
CA ASN A 115 1.00 -19.27 10.85
C ASN A 115 -0.54 -19.31 10.75
N PRO A 116 -1.21 -20.33 11.32
CA PRO A 116 -2.67 -20.45 11.25
C PRO A 116 -3.40 -19.42 12.12
N ASN A 117 -2.70 -18.76 13.04
CA ASN A 117 -3.28 -17.76 13.96
C ASN A 117 -3.43 -16.38 13.30
N LEU A 118 -2.83 -16.15 12.13
CA LEU A 118 -3.02 -14.93 11.34
C LEU A 118 -4.32 -14.99 10.56
N LEU A 119 -5.44 -14.85 11.27
CA LEU A 119 -6.78 -14.89 10.69
C LEU A 119 -7.03 -13.75 9.69
N CYS A 120 -6.40 -12.59 9.88
CA CYS A 120 -6.45 -11.45 8.96
C CYS A 120 -6.08 -11.82 7.51
N LEU A 121 -5.14 -12.76 7.32
CA LEU A 121 -4.77 -13.22 5.99
C LEU A 121 -5.87 -14.01 5.28
N LYS A 122 -6.75 -14.69 6.04
CA LYS A 122 -7.94 -15.35 5.46
C LYS A 122 -8.90 -14.30 4.91
N GLU A 123 -9.03 -13.20 5.63
CA GLU A 123 -9.83 -12.03 5.23
C GLU A 123 -9.14 -11.20 4.16
N GLY A 124 -7.84 -11.40 3.93
CA GLY A 124 -7.11 -10.78 2.82
C GLY A 124 -6.38 -9.50 3.16
N TRP A 125 -6.19 -9.23 4.45
CA TRP A 125 -5.49 -8.04 4.90
C TRP A 125 -4.38 -8.42 5.88
N ILE A 126 -3.41 -7.53 6.02
CA ILE A 126 -2.37 -7.59 7.05
C ILE A 126 -2.07 -6.15 7.48
N SER A 127 -1.75 -5.92 8.75
CA SER A 127 -1.50 -4.57 9.22
C SER A 127 -0.09 -4.10 8.85
N LEU A 128 0.05 -2.81 8.56
CA LEU A 128 1.35 -2.14 8.43
C LEU A 128 2.23 -2.38 9.64
N GLU A 129 1.67 -2.32 10.85
CA GLU A 129 2.41 -2.56 12.10
C GLU A 129 3.02 -3.96 12.13
N PHE A 130 2.25 -4.98 11.71
CA PHE A 130 2.74 -6.35 11.64
C PHE A 130 3.91 -6.46 10.65
N LEU A 131 3.77 -5.87 9.47
CA LEU A 131 4.81 -5.89 8.44
C LEU A 131 6.05 -5.12 8.89
N TYR A 132 5.87 -3.93 9.44
CA TYR A 132 6.96 -3.06 9.89
C TYR A 132 7.77 -3.72 11.00
N SER A 133 7.14 -4.30 12.03
CA SER A 133 7.88 -4.93 13.13
C SER A 133 8.76 -6.10 12.68
N ARG A 134 8.43 -6.73 11.54
CA ARG A 134 9.08 -7.94 11.02
C ARG A 134 10.05 -7.68 9.88
N PHE A 135 9.81 -6.64 9.09
CA PHE A 135 10.54 -6.35 7.86
C PHE A 135 11.04 -4.90 7.77
N GLY A 136 10.43 -3.99 8.52
CA GLY A 136 10.81 -2.59 8.57
C GLY A 136 11.95 -2.32 9.54
N ASP A 137 11.87 -2.91 10.72
CA ASP A 137 12.92 -2.87 11.74
C ASP A 137 14.14 -3.71 11.31
N GLU A 138 15.35 -3.16 11.43
CA GLU A 138 16.61 -3.87 11.15
C GLU A 138 16.79 -5.08 12.08
N GLU A 139 16.27 -5.00 13.32
CA GLU A 139 16.29 -6.12 14.29
C GLU A 139 15.12 -7.09 14.09
N GLY A 140 14.25 -6.86 13.10
CA GLY A 140 13.03 -7.64 12.87
C GLY A 140 13.30 -9.13 12.66
N HIS A 141 14.38 -9.49 11.96
CA HIS A 141 14.74 -10.90 11.79
C HIS A 141 15.11 -11.57 13.11
N GLU A 142 15.88 -10.90 13.96
CA GLU A 142 16.33 -11.45 15.24
C GLU A 142 15.17 -11.57 16.24
N ASN A 143 14.41 -10.50 16.39
CA ASN A 143 13.26 -10.40 17.28
C ASN A 143 12.18 -11.43 16.94
N PHE A 144 12.00 -11.73 15.65
CA PHE A 144 10.99 -12.67 15.15
C PHE A 144 11.59 -13.91 14.47
N HIS A 145 12.81 -14.33 14.83
CA HIS A 145 13.54 -15.41 14.13
C HIS A 145 12.77 -16.71 13.99
N LYS A 146 11.92 -17.06 14.98
CA LYS A 146 11.08 -18.27 14.97
C LYS A 146 9.95 -18.21 13.95
N GLU A 147 9.59 -17.03 13.49
CA GLU A 147 8.56 -16.83 12.45
C GLU A 147 9.13 -16.98 11.03
N PHE A 148 10.45 -16.86 10.86
CA PHE A 148 11.11 -16.88 9.56
C PHE A 148 11.67 -18.26 9.20
N ALA A 149 11.32 -18.71 7.98
CA ALA A 149 11.85 -19.93 7.38
C ALA A 149 13.08 -19.66 6.49
N CYS A 150 13.77 -18.53 6.71
CA CYS A 150 14.84 -18.06 5.84
C CYS A 150 16.02 -17.47 6.62
N SER A 151 17.20 -17.46 6.00
CA SER A 151 18.40 -16.85 6.56
C SER A 151 18.29 -15.31 6.59
N PRO A 152 19.05 -14.61 7.45
CA PRO A 152 19.07 -13.14 7.50
C PRO A 152 19.34 -12.52 6.11
N ALA A 153 20.31 -13.07 5.36
CA ALA A 153 20.64 -12.60 4.01
C ALA A 153 19.47 -12.74 3.01
N LYS A 154 18.60 -13.73 3.18
CA LYS A 154 17.40 -13.91 2.35
C LYS A 154 16.24 -13.06 2.86
N TRP A 155 16.12 -12.91 4.18
CA TRP A 155 15.15 -12.02 4.83
C TRP A 155 15.27 -10.58 4.33
N GLU A 156 16.49 -10.08 4.17
CA GLU A 156 16.77 -8.76 3.60
C GLU A 156 16.07 -8.52 2.24
N ARG A 157 16.02 -9.53 1.36
CA ARG A 157 15.27 -9.42 0.10
C ARG A 157 13.76 -9.39 0.31
N TYR A 158 13.27 -10.13 1.32
CA TYR A 158 11.86 -10.09 1.68
C TYR A 158 11.45 -8.77 2.34
N ARG A 159 12.38 -7.99 2.92
CA ARG A 159 12.09 -6.62 3.39
C ARG A 159 11.60 -5.74 2.25
N LEU A 160 12.27 -5.79 1.10
CA LEU A 160 11.86 -5.06 -0.10
C LEU A 160 10.50 -5.54 -0.63
N ASN A 161 10.26 -6.85 -0.64
CA ASN A 161 8.96 -7.40 -1.05
C ASN A 161 7.82 -6.96 -0.10
N ALA A 162 8.07 -6.97 1.21
CA ALA A 162 7.11 -6.52 2.20
C ALA A 162 6.75 -5.05 2.03
N PHE A 163 7.77 -4.23 1.77
CA PHE A 163 7.61 -2.82 1.50
C PHE A 163 6.82 -2.57 0.20
N ALA A 164 7.11 -3.34 -0.85
CA ALA A 164 6.35 -3.32 -2.10
C ALA A 164 4.87 -3.66 -1.89
N VAL A 165 4.61 -4.71 -1.10
CA VAL A 165 3.24 -5.11 -0.75
C VAL A 165 2.49 -3.96 -0.08
N GLU A 166 3.13 -3.29 0.87
CA GLU A 166 2.51 -2.15 1.56
C GLU A 166 2.21 -0.98 0.61
N ILE A 167 3.18 -0.56 -0.21
CA ILE A 167 2.99 0.59 -1.13
C ILE A 167 1.92 0.35 -2.19
N ILE A 168 1.80 -0.90 -2.66
CA ILE A 168 0.90 -1.30 -3.74
C ILE A 168 -0.50 -1.63 -3.23
N TYR A 169 -0.60 -2.38 -2.13
CA TYR A 169 -1.86 -3.00 -1.71
C TYR A 169 -2.49 -2.38 -0.47
N PHE A 170 -1.74 -1.62 0.33
CA PHE A 170 -2.22 -1.10 1.61
C PHE A 170 -2.01 0.43 1.64
N ARG A 171 -2.89 1.13 0.92
CA ARG A 171 -2.99 2.60 0.93
C ARG A 171 -4.20 3.08 1.72
#